data_AF-G2LD80-F1
#
_entry.id   AF-G2LD80-F1
#
_cell.length_a   1.000
_cell.length_b   1.000
_cell.length_c   1.000
_cell.angle_alpha   90.00
_cell.angle_beta   90.00
_cell.angle_gamma   90.00
#
_symmetry.space_group_name_H-M   'P 1'
#
loop_
_entity.id
_entity.type
_entity.pdbx_description
1 polymer ?
#
loop_
_entity_poly.entity_id
_entity_poly.type
_entity_poly.pdbx_seq_one_letter_code
_entity_poly.pdbx_strand_id
1 'polypeptide(L)'
;MKFRRSCDQCGATFFSTDRKARFCAKHQPRRTVQDATGHMAPPTPSTPKLAKVVMGNRPPVGLPSGKRQKGVARQRQPQIRTLTPEVRARIASAFQHMRTVPGSAIPLDAKHIEPHLRRIHTAISQQLWVSRAIVSQVIQELRTALEMATIDLTPEQREQAIAMYRHFIETGERPPGGRRRFIAQQLGVSLDAVVLVIRQWAQSQYAQSPTPKPTRQQLFLIEKAFYRYLTEGQEPYEELPEAIAKDLGFVTPYQVLRWIDVLYDNSKFPPDLPETTADQRAAIIAEYLDYLSKDLPPERALHTTIAEKVGGVTPRQVHRVLYDYRVELRQQCLQRTLVTA
;
A
#
# COMPACT_ATOMS: atom_id res chain seq x y z
N MET A 1 15.21 6.68 0.87
CA MET A 1 14.18 5.95 0.09
C MET A 1 12.83 6.06 0.80
N LYS A 2 11.75 6.41 0.08
CA LYS A 2 10.38 6.49 0.63
C LYS A 2 9.57 5.28 0.15
N PHE A 3 8.89 4.60 1.06
CA PHE A 3 8.10 3.40 0.79
C PHE A 3 6.63 3.75 0.72
N ARG A 4 5.95 3.28 -0.33
CA ARG A 4 4.49 3.40 -0.46
C ARG A 4 3.83 2.38 0.48
N ARG A 5 2.98 2.87 1.38
CA ARG A 5 2.28 2.08 2.40
C ARG A 5 0.80 2.41 2.34
N SER A 6 -0.05 1.47 2.73
CA SER A 6 -1.48 1.72 2.90
C SER A 6 -1.75 1.90 4.38
N CYS A 7 -2.52 2.92 4.74
CA CYS A 7 -2.91 3.14 6.13
C CYS A 7 -3.80 1.99 6.59
N ASP A 8 -3.46 1.32 7.69
CA ASP A 8 -4.23 0.21 8.26
C ASP A 8 -5.65 0.67 8.65
N GLN A 9 -5.79 1.92 9.12
CA GLN A 9 -7.06 2.50 9.57
C GLN A 9 -7.95 3.05 8.44
N CYS A 10 -7.42 3.84 7.50
CA CYS A 10 -8.24 4.48 6.47
C CYS A 10 -7.99 3.97 5.05
N GLY A 11 -7.09 3.00 4.86
CA GLY A 11 -6.70 2.47 3.55
C GLY A 11 -5.95 3.44 2.64
N ALA A 12 -5.85 4.72 3.02
CA ALA A 12 -5.20 5.75 2.20
C ALA A 12 -3.73 5.40 1.99
N THR A 13 -3.30 5.42 0.74
CA THR A 13 -1.89 5.20 0.43
C THR A 13 -1.08 6.44 0.80
N PHE A 14 -0.02 6.24 1.58
CA PHE A 14 0.89 7.27 2.06
C PHE A 14 2.34 6.84 1.86
N PHE A 15 3.26 7.80 1.87
CA PHE A 15 4.69 7.53 1.73
C PHE A 15 5.35 7.70 3.10
N SER A 16 6.15 6.73 3.50
CA SER A 16 6.94 6.79 4.74
C SER A 16 8.39 6.42 4.47
N THR A 17 9.33 7.05 5.17
CA THR A 17 10.73 6.62 5.22
C THR A 17 10.88 5.31 6.00
N ASP A 18 9.92 4.98 6.86
CA ASP A 18 9.87 3.72 7.59
C ASP A 18 9.08 2.66 6.82
N ARG A 19 9.76 1.55 6.47
CA ARG A 19 9.15 0.36 5.86
C ARG A 19 8.08 -0.29 6.75
N LYS A 20 8.05 0.02 8.04
CA LYS A 20 7.10 -0.51 9.01
C LYS A 20 5.94 0.43 9.30
N ALA A 21 5.89 1.62 8.70
CA ALA A 21 4.79 2.54 8.93
C ALA A 21 3.46 1.91 8.49
N ARG A 22 2.48 1.96 9.39
CA ARG A 22 1.14 1.39 9.25
C ARG A 22 0.05 2.43 9.15
N PHE A 23 0.29 3.63 9.65
CA PHE A 23 -0.71 4.68 9.70
C PHE A 23 -0.25 5.89 8.90
N CYS A 24 -1.15 6.49 8.12
CA CYS A 24 -0.85 7.75 7.47
C CYS A 24 -0.75 8.86 8.52
N ALA A 25 -0.23 10.03 8.14
CA ALA A 25 -0.06 11.17 9.06
C ALA A 25 -1.35 11.55 9.82
N LYS A 26 -2.54 11.30 9.26
CA LYS A 26 -3.83 11.55 9.92
C LYS A 26 -4.18 10.54 11.03
N HIS A 27 -3.67 9.32 10.92
CA HIS A 27 -3.99 8.20 11.83
C HIS A 27 -2.78 7.74 12.63
N GLN A 28 -1.66 8.44 12.50
CA GLN A 28 -0.46 8.13 13.27
C GLN A 28 -0.83 8.34 14.74
N PRO A 29 -0.72 7.32 15.60
CA PRO A 29 -0.95 7.51 17.02
C PRO A 29 0.03 8.60 17.46
N ARG A 30 -0.49 9.69 18.03
CA ARG A 30 0.31 10.77 18.62
C ARG A 30 1.17 10.13 19.71
N ARG A 31 2.33 9.60 19.33
CA ARG A 31 3.41 9.37 20.27
C ARG A 31 3.77 10.76 20.75
N THR A 32 3.56 11.00 22.03
CA THR A 32 4.17 12.09 22.78
C THR A 32 5.62 12.18 22.31
N VAL A 33 5.86 13.21 21.51
CA VAL A 33 7.20 13.69 21.22
C VAL A 33 7.66 14.23 22.56
N GLN A 34 8.41 13.43 23.31
CA GLN A 34 9.26 14.01 24.35
C GLN A 34 10.27 14.87 23.62
N ASP A 35 10.27 16.13 24.05
CA ASP A 35 10.97 17.25 23.49
C ASP A 35 12.44 16.96 23.19
N ALA A 36 12.87 17.40 22.01
CA ALA A 36 14.24 17.81 21.77
C ALA A 36 14.21 19.32 21.48
N THR A 37 13.82 20.10 22.50
CA THR A 37 14.24 21.50 22.63
C THR A 37 15.57 21.52 23.36
N GLY A 38 16.48 22.34 22.85
CA GLY A 38 17.88 22.33 23.23
C GLY A 38 18.14 22.80 24.66
N HIS A 39 19.26 22.33 25.20
CA HIS A 39 20.08 23.11 26.12
C HIS A 39 21.55 22.87 25.81
N MET A 40 22.24 24.01 25.61
CA MET A 40 23.69 24.13 25.58
C MET A 40 24.31 23.55 26.85
N ALA A 41 25.44 22.85 26.70
CA ALA A 41 26.40 22.65 27.78
C ALA A 41 27.83 22.87 27.25
N PRO A 42 28.74 23.44 28.07
CA PRO A 42 29.94 24.15 27.63
C PRO A 42 31.18 23.24 27.48
N PRO A 43 32.28 23.74 26.87
CA PRO A 43 33.42 22.91 26.47
C PRO A 43 34.41 22.68 27.61
N THR A 44 34.89 21.46 27.75
CA THR A 44 36.03 21.11 28.62
C THR A 44 37.35 21.25 27.85
N PRO A 45 38.39 21.88 28.45
CA PRO A 45 39.63 22.20 27.77
C PRO A 45 40.67 21.08 27.84
N SER A 46 41.55 21.12 26.84
CA SER A 46 42.76 20.33 26.62
C SER A 46 43.89 20.61 27.62
N THR A 47 44.66 19.60 28.03
CA THR A 47 46.13 19.68 28.23
C THR A 47 46.82 18.30 28.12
N PRO A 48 48.15 18.23 27.80
CA PRO A 48 48.82 17.05 27.23
C PRO A 48 50.02 16.47 28.04
N LYS A 49 50.38 15.21 27.69
CA LYS A 49 51.71 14.51 27.65
C LYS A 49 52.72 14.62 28.83
N LEU A 50 53.24 13.45 29.27
CA LEU A 50 54.67 12.98 29.21
C LEU A 50 54.86 11.67 30.02
N ALA A 51 55.26 10.56 29.38
CA ALA A 51 56.58 9.88 29.37
C ALA A 51 56.96 9.15 30.69
N LYS A 52 57.14 7.83 30.81
CA LYS A 52 57.98 6.79 30.14
C LYS A 52 59.02 6.28 31.16
N VAL A 53 58.94 5.02 31.62
CA VAL A 53 60.11 4.23 32.04
C VAL A 53 59.91 2.77 31.64
N VAL A 54 60.99 2.24 31.06
CA VAL A 54 61.20 0.94 30.45
C VAL A 54 62.07 0.09 31.38
N MET A 55 61.72 -1.18 31.56
CA MET A 55 62.61 -2.33 31.75
C MET A 55 61.78 -3.54 31.29
N GLY A 56 62.12 -4.41 30.33
CA GLY A 56 63.42 -4.88 29.90
C GLY A 56 63.54 -6.36 30.26
N ASN A 57 63.06 -7.27 29.40
CA ASN A 57 63.72 -8.53 29.00
C ASN A 57 62.78 -9.46 28.21
N ARG A 58 63.22 -9.78 26.99
CA ARG A 58 62.70 -10.83 26.09
C ARG A 58 63.83 -11.87 25.95
N PRO A 59 63.51 -13.15 25.72
CA PRO A 59 63.77 -13.66 24.37
C PRO A 59 62.66 -14.60 23.83
N PRO A 60 62.72 -14.97 22.53
CA PRO A 60 61.56 -15.22 21.68
C PRO A 60 61.36 -16.71 21.36
N VAL A 61 60.11 -17.13 21.16
CA VAL A 61 59.77 -18.33 20.38
C VAL A 61 58.48 -18.03 19.61
N GLY A 62 58.56 -18.09 18.28
CA GLY A 62 57.42 -17.91 17.39
C GLY A 62 56.52 -19.13 17.32
N LEU A 63 55.29 -18.93 16.86
CA LEU A 63 54.40 -19.85 16.11
C LEU A 63 53.03 -19.15 15.92
N PRO A 64 52.19 -19.57 14.95
CA PRO A 64 51.76 -18.70 13.86
C PRO A 64 50.31 -18.20 13.98
N SER A 65 50.03 -17.17 13.19
CA SER A 65 48.73 -16.58 12.89
C SER A 65 47.61 -17.63 12.78
N GLY A 66 46.71 -17.63 13.76
CA GLY A 66 45.52 -18.47 13.80
C GLY A 66 44.57 -18.14 12.67
N LYS A 67 44.48 -19.04 11.70
CA LYS A 67 43.45 -19.10 10.66
C LYS A 67 42.07 -19.04 11.31
N ARG A 68 41.28 -18.02 10.97
CA ARG A 68 39.83 -17.97 11.22
C ARG A 68 39.19 -19.26 10.71
N GLN A 69 38.66 -20.06 11.62
CA GLN A 69 37.86 -21.22 11.28
C GLN A 69 36.62 -20.78 10.48
N LYS A 70 36.60 -21.20 9.23
CA LYS A 70 35.50 -21.05 8.29
C LYS A 70 34.35 -21.90 8.82
N GLY A 71 33.32 -21.25 9.36
CA GLY A 71 32.13 -21.91 9.91
C GLY A 71 31.54 -22.87 8.88
N VAL A 72 31.31 -24.10 9.32
CA VAL A 72 30.66 -25.17 8.56
C VAL A 72 29.33 -24.64 8.02
N ALA A 73 29.20 -24.57 6.70
CA ALA A 73 27.96 -24.24 6.04
C ALA A 73 26.93 -25.33 6.36
N ARG A 74 25.99 -25.05 7.27
CA ARG A 74 24.82 -25.91 7.49
C ARG A 74 24.15 -26.12 6.13
N GLN A 75 24.11 -27.37 5.65
CA GLN A 75 23.30 -27.79 4.51
C GLN A 75 21.86 -27.30 4.76
N ARG A 76 21.45 -26.28 4.00
CA ARG A 76 20.06 -25.81 4.02
C ARG A 76 19.26 -26.84 3.24
N GLN A 77 18.50 -27.70 3.91
CA GLN A 77 17.55 -28.57 3.21
C GLN A 77 16.61 -27.70 2.37
N PRO A 78 16.17 -28.18 1.19
CA PRO A 78 15.34 -27.42 0.29
C PRO A 78 14.00 -27.08 0.94
N GLN A 79 13.69 -25.78 1.01
CA GLN A 79 12.42 -25.32 1.57
C GLN A 79 11.27 -25.68 0.63
N ILE A 80 10.15 -26.08 1.20
CA ILE A 80 8.89 -26.27 0.45
C ILE A 80 8.45 -24.89 -0.07
N ARG A 81 8.28 -24.80 -1.40
CA ARG A 81 7.88 -23.57 -2.12
C ARG A 81 6.47 -23.62 -2.71
N THR A 82 5.79 -24.75 -2.59
CA THR A 82 4.43 -24.93 -3.10
C THR A 82 3.47 -25.06 -1.93
N LEU A 83 2.35 -24.34 -1.97
CA LEU A 83 1.30 -24.43 -0.96
C LEU A 83 0.39 -25.63 -1.30
N THR A 84 0.60 -26.77 -0.64
CA THR A 84 -0.32 -27.92 -0.71
C THR A 84 -1.33 -27.88 0.43
N PRO A 85 -2.46 -28.60 0.35
CA PRO A 85 -3.43 -28.70 1.44
C PRO A 85 -2.81 -29.22 2.74
N GLU A 86 -1.87 -30.18 2.68
CA GLU A 86 -1.21 -30.71 3.88
C GLU A 86 -0.27 -29.66 4.51
N VAL A 87 0.48 -28.93 3.68
CA VAL A 87 1.35 -27.83 4.14
C VAL A 87 0.50 -26.73 4.80
N ARG A 88 -0.65 -26.41 4.23
CA ARG A 88 -1.62 -25.46 4.79
C ARG A 88 -2.10 -25.91 6.17
N ALA A 89 -2.53 -27.17 6.30
CA ALA A 89 -3.00 -27.74 7.57
C ALA A 89 -1.90 -27.72 8.66
N ARG A 90 -0.67 -28.06 8.28
CA ARG A 90 0.49 -28.02 9.21
C ARG A 90 0.81 -26.60 9.67
N ILE A 91 0.79 -25.62 8.76
CA ILE A 91 0.98 -24.20 9.11
C ILE A 91 -0.16 -23.72 10.02
N ALA A 92 -1.41 -24.10 9.74
CA ALA A 92 -2.57 -23.73 10.54
C ALA A 92 -2.48 -24.27 11.97
N SER A 93 -2.15 -25.56 12.13
CA SER A 93 -1.95 -26.20 13.44
C SER A 93 -0.82 -25.53 14.23
N ALA A 94 0.34 -25.31 13.60
CA ALA A 94 1.47 -24.63 14.24
C ALA A 94 1.12 -23.18 14.65
N PHE A 95 0.37 -22.47 13.83
CA PHE A 95 -0.11 -21.12 14.14
C PHE A 95 -1.10 -21.10 15.31
N GLN A 96 -2.03 -22.06 15.37
CA GLN A 96 -2.95 -22.22 16.50
C GLN A 96 -2.19 -22.47 17.80
N HIS A 97 -1.23 -23.40 17.80
CA HIS A 97 -0.41 -23.70 18.99
C HIS A 97 0.41 -22.49 19.47
N MET A 98 0.99 -21.71 18.54
CA MET A 98 1.74 -20.51 18.90
C MET A 98 0.86 -19.34 19.33
N ARG A 99 -0.45 -19.37 19.02
CA ARG A 99 -1.43 -18.37 19.47
C ARG A 99 -1.96 -18.68 20.87
N THR A 100 -1.89 -19.93 21.31
CA THR A 100 -2.33 -20.40 22.63
C THR A 100 -1.11 -20.73 23.49
N VAL A 101 -0.62 -19.78 24.30
CA VAL A 101 0.45 -20.08 25.25
C VAL A 101 -0.07 -21.04 26.33
N PRO A 102 0.64 -22.12 26.70
CA PRO A 102 0.26 -22.96 27.83
C PRO A 102 0.28 -22.13 29.11
N GLY A 103 -0.88 -21.94 29.74
CA GLY A 103 -1.01 -21.23 31.02
C GLY A 103 -1.70 -19.87 31.00
N SER A 104 -2.14 -19.35 29.83
CA SER A 104 -3.04 -18.19 29.79
C SER A 104 -4.29 -18.47 28.97
N ALA A 105 -5.45 -18.48 29.63
CA ALA A 105 -6.77 -18.68 29.02
C ALA A 105 -7.27 -17.49 28.17
N ILE A 106 -6.37 -16.62 27.71
CA ILE A 106 -6.71 -15.48 26.87
C ILE A 106 -6.07 -15.73 25.49
N PRO A 107 -6.88 -16.06 24.46
CA PRO A 107 -6.39 -16.08 23.08
C PRO A 107 -5.71 -14.74 22.81
N LEU A 108 -4.50 -14.74 22.23
CA LEU A 108 -3.92 -13.47 21.75
C LEU A 108 -4.95 -12.85 20.79
N ASP A 109 -5.62 -11.78 21.23
CA ASP A 109 -6.55 -11.02 20.40
C ASP A 109 -5.83 -10.56 19.14
N ALA A 110 -6.58 -10.33 18.06
CA ALA A 110 -6.03 -9.86 16.79
C ALA A 110 -5.13 -8.61 16.95
N LYS A 111 -5.38 -7.79 17.98
CA LYS A 111 -4.56 -6.61 18.33
C LYS A 111 -3.24 -6.95 19.02
N HIS A 112 -3.18 -8.02 19.81
CA HIS A 112 -2.00 -8.41 20.58
C HIS A 112 -1.03 -9.32 19.80
N ILE A 113 -1.51 -10.05 18.78
CA ILE A 113 -0.66 -10.95 17.99
C ILE A 113 0.26 -10.20 17.01
N GLU A 114 -0.14 -9.01 16.57
CA GLU A 114 0.48 -8.24 15.51
C GLU A 114 1.99 -7.96 15.70
N PRO A 115 2.49 -7.53 16.88
CA PRO A 115 3.93 -7.36 17.11
C PRO A 115 4.71 -8.69 17.09
N HIS A 116 4.04 -9.82 17.33
CA HIS A 116 4.66 -11.15 17.42
C HIS A 116 4.67 -11.91 16.09
N LEU A 117 3.87 -11.48 15.09
CA LEU A 117 3.74 -12.19 13.81
C LEU A 117 5.06 -12.44 13.10
N ARG A 118 6.01 -11.50 13.12
CA ARG A 118 7.31 -11.72 12.49
C ARG A 118 8.07 -12.87 13.13
N ARG A 119 7.99 -13.00 14.45
CA ARG A 119 8.61 -14.10 15.20
C ARG A 119 7.88 -15.41 14.90
N ILE A 120 6.55 -15.40 14.94
CA ILE A 120 5.69 -16.55 14.61
C ILE A 120 5.97 -17.05 13.17
N HIS A 121 6.00 -16.17 12.17
CA HIS A 121 6.33 -16.52 10.78
C HIS A 121 7.73 -17.14 10.65
N THR A 122 8.70 -16.66 11.45
CA THR A 122 10.05 -17.22 11.45
C THR A 122 10.07 -18.61 12.07
N ALA A 123 9.42 -18.76 13.24
CA ALA A 123 9.37 -20.02 13.98
C ALA A 123 8.67 -21.11 13.17
N ILE A 124 7.51 -20.83 12.59
CA ILE A 124 6.76 -21.80 11.76
C ILE A 124 7.55 -22.14 10.48
N SER A 125 8.17 -21.15 9.83
CA SER A 125 9.00 -21.38 8.64
C SER A 125 10.22 -22.27 8.94
N GLN A 126 10.85 -22.10 10.11
CA GLN A 126 11.96 -22.94 10.56
C GLN A 126 11.50 -24.34 10.98
N GLN A 127 10.36 -24.44 11.68
CA GLN A 127 9.80 -25.71 12.16
C GLN A 127 9.33 -26.60 11.02
N LEU A 128 8.64 -26.02 10.03
CA LEU A 128 8.01 -26.76 8.93
C LEU A 128 8.86 -26.78 7.66
N TRP A 129 10.00 -26.09 7.65
CA TRP A 129 10.89 -25.97 6.47
C TRP A 129 10.15 -25.41 5.24
N VAL A 130 9.21 -24.49 5.46
CA VAL A 130 8.41 -23.84 4.41
C VAL A 130 8.91 -22.41 4.21
N SER A 131 8.82 -21.89 2.98
CA SER A 131 9.15 -20.49 2.74
C SER A 131 8.29 -19.53 3.58
N ARG A 132 8.91 -18.44 4.08
CA ARG A 132 8.20 -17.42 4.88
C ARG A 132 7.04 -16.75 4.13
N ALA A 133 7.12 -16.72 2.80
CA ALA A 133 6.06 -16.17 1.95
C ALA A 133 4.78 -17.00 2.06
N ILE A 134 4.89 -18.32 1.96
CA ILE A 134 3.75 -19.25 2.09
C ILE A 134 3.19 -19.22 3.51
N VAL A 135 4.06 -19.25 4.53
CA VAL A 135 3.62 -19.13 5.93
C VAL A 135 2.85 -17.83 6.16
N SER A 136 3.35 -16.71 5.63
CA SER A 136 2.67 -15.42 5.74
C SER A 136 1.33 -15.40 5.01
N GLN A 137 1.22 -16.07 3.86
CA GLN A 137 -0.03 -16.17 3.11
C GLN A 137 -1.09 -16.94 3.92
N VAL A 138 -0.75 -18.15 4.39
CA VAL A 138 -1.69 -19.00 5.15
C VAL A 138 -2.12 -18.35 6.46
N ILE A 139 -1.19 -17.73 7.20
CA ILE A 139 -1.53 -17.04 8.45
C ILE A 139 -2.44 -15.83 8.17
N GLN A 140 -2.21 -15.10 7.08
CA GLN A 140 -3.09 -14.00 6.70
C GLN A 140 -4.50 -14.49 6.37
N GLU A 141 -4.64 -15.59 5.62
CA GLU A 141 -5.94 -16.21 5.32
C GLU A 141 -6.69 -16.62 6.60
N LEU A 142 -6.02 -17.32 7.52
CA LEU A 142 -6.61 -17.75 8.78
C LEU A 142 -7.07 -16.57 9.64
N ARG A 143 -6.27 -15.50 9.70
CA ARG A 143 -6.64 -14.29 10.42
C ARG A 143 -7.84 -13.60 9.80
N THR A 144 -7.88 -13.45 8.48
CA THR A 144 -9.04 -12.89 7.78
C THR A 144 -10.29 -13.72 8.06
N ALA A 145 -10.19 -15.06 8.03
CA ALA A 145 -11.32 -15.94 8.32
C ALA A 145 -11.84 -15.81 9.77
N LEU A 146 -10.93 -15.69 10.73
CA LEU A 146 -11.26 -15.46 12.14
C LEU A 146 -11.89 -14.08 12.37
N GLU A 147 -11.32 -13.03 11.78
CA GLU A 147 -11.88 -11.68 11.81
C GLU A 147 -13.29 -11.68 11.20
N MET A 148 -13.51 -12.44 10.13
CA MET A 148 -14.83 -12.58 9.50
C MET A 148 -15.87 -13.35 10.32
N ALA A 149 -15.43 -14.34 11.10
CA ALA A 149 -16.31 -15.05 12.02
C ALA A 149 -16.81 -14.15 13.17
N THR A 150 -16.07 -13.09 13.48
CA THR A 150 -16.46 -12.05 14.45
C THR A 150 -17.23 -10.89 13.85
N ILE A 151 -17.54 -10.92 12.55
CA ILE A 151 -18.33 -9.88 11.89
C ILE A 151 -19.82 -10.14 12.12
N ASP A 152 -20.44 -9.28 12.91
CA ASP A 152 -21.90 -9.18 13.08
C ASP A 152 -22.56 -8.55 11.84
N LEU A 153 -22.51 -9.24 10.69
CA LEU A 153 -23.26 -8.89 9.48
C LEU A 153 -23.98 -10.12 8.96
N THR A 154 -25.29 -10.02 8.76
CA THR A 154 -26.06 -11.05 8.06
C THR A 154 -25.62 -11.16 6.59
N PRO A 155 -25.86 -12.29 5.92
CA PRO A 155 -25.57 -12.44 4.48
C PRO A 155 -26.15 -11.29 3.64
N GLU A 156 -27.39 -10.87 3.92
CA GLU A 156 -28.09 -9.81 3.21
C GLU A 156 -27.39 -8.45 3.40
N GLN A 157 -26.97 -8.14 4.64
CA GLN A 157 -26.23 -6.91 4.91
C GLN A 157 -24.86 -6.89 4.22
N ARG A 158 -24.22 -8.06 4.05
CA ARG A 158 -22.94 -8.17 3.31
C ARG A 158 -23.15 -7.86 1.84
N GLU A 159 -24.17 -8.44 1.22
CA GLU A 159 -24.52 -8.19 -0.18
C GLU A 159 -24.89 -6.73 -0.40
N GLN A 160 -25.70 -6.15 0.48
CA GLN A 160 -26.08 -4.75 0.41
C GLN A 160 -24.87 -3.81 0.56
N ALA A 161 -23.97 -4.08 1.50
CA ALA A 161 -22.74 -3.32 1.67
C ALA A 161 -21.85 -3.35 0.40
N ILE A 162 -21.75 -4.52 -0.24
CA ILE A 162 -21.02 -4.69 -1.49
C ILE A 162 -21.70 -3.92 -2.62
N ALA A 163 -23.01 -4.05 -2.78
CA ALA A 163 -23.79 -3.38 -3.82
C ALA A 163 -23.68 -1.85 -3.72
N MET A 164 -23.86 -1.29 -2.52
CA MET A 164 -23.70 0.14 -2.28
C MET A 164 -22.26 0.60 -2.60
N TYR A 165 -21.25 -0.15 -2.15
CA TYR A 165 -19.86 0.22 -2.42
C TYR A 165 -19.53 0.16 -3.91
N ARG A 166 -20.03 -0.85 -4.63
CA ARG A 166 -19.88 -0.98 -6.07
C ARG A 166 -20.51 0.22 -6.79
N HIS A 167 -21.75 0.57 -6.45
CA HIS A 167 -22.45 1.72 -6.99
C HIS A 167 -21.65 3.02 -6.83
N PHE A 168 -21.11 3.30 -5.64
CA PHE A 168 -20.28 4.49 -5.42
C PHE A 168 -19.00 4.55 -6.28
N ILE A 169 -18.45 3.39 -6.66
CA ILE A 169 -17.28 3.37 -7.54
C ILE A 169 -17.73 3.62 -8.99
N GLU A 170 -18.82 2.98 -9.42
CA GLU A 170 -19.39 3.14 -10.77
C GLU A 170 -19.81 4.59 -11.05
N THR A 171 -20.55 5.22 -10.14
CA THR A 171 -20.98 6.62 -10.29
C THR A 171 -19.86 7.62 -10.03
N GLY A 172 -18.83 7.21 -9.29
CA GLY A 172 -17.77 8.07 -8.78
C GLY A 172 -18.21 8.92 -7.58
N GLU A 173 -19.40 8.70 -7.03
CA GLU A 173 -19.91 9.46 -5.89
C GLU A 173 -19.07 9.23 -4.61
N ARG A 174 -18.91 10.29 -3.82
CA ARG A 174 -18.09 10.32 -2.62
C ARG A 174 -18.84 11.02 -1.48
N PRO A 175 -19.60 10.27 -0.65
CA PRO A 175 -20.34 10.86 0.46
C PRO A 175 -19.39 11.45 1.52
N PRO A 176 -19.85 12.45 2.30
CA PRO A 176 -19.06 13.06 3.35
C PRO A 176 -18.64 12.00 4.40
N GLY A 177 -17.39 12.06 4.84
CA GLY A 177 -16.83 11.06 5.76
C GLY A 177 -16.42 9.73 5.11
N GLY A 178 -16.70 9.53 3.82
CA GLY A 178 -16.23 8.42 2.99
C GLY A 178 -17.23 7.27 2.85
N ARG A 179 -17.18 6.59 1.69
CA ARG A 179 -18.12 5.52 1.27
C ARG A 179 -18.38 4.46 2.34
N ARG A 180 -17.33 3.94 2.98
CA ARG A 180 -17.47 2.87 3.98
C ARG A 180 -18.15 3.33 5.27
N ARG A 181 -17.90 4.57 5.68
CA ARG A 181 -18.58 5.17 6.85
C ARG A 181 -20.05 5.41 6.56
N PHE A 182 -20.35 5.91 5.36
CA PHE A 182 -21.73 6.07 4.90
C PHE A 182 -22.47 4.73 4.90
N ILE A 183 -21.89 3.68 4.30
CA ILE A 183 -22.49 2.32 4.28
C ILE A 183 -22.72 1.80 5.70
N ALA A 184 -21.74 1.95 6.59
CA ALA A 184 -21.88 1.53 7.99
C ALA A 184 -23.05 2.23 8.70
N GLN A 185 -23.21 3.54 8.48
CA GLN A 185 -24.33 4.32 9.01
C GLN A 185 -25.68 3.87 8.44
N GLN A 186 -25.75 3.66 7.12
CA GLN A 186 -26.99 3.25 6.43
C GLN A 186 -27.45 1.85 6.85
N LEU A 187 -26.52 0.93 7.08
CA LEU A 187 -26.84 -0.45 7.48
C LEU A 187 -26.96 -0.64 9.00
N GLY A 188 -26.66 0.39 9.80
CA GLY A 188 -26.68 0.31 11.26
C GLY A 188 -25.62 -0.63 11.85
N VAL A 189 -24.45 -0.74 11.22
CA VAL A 189 -23.41 -1.74 11.52
C VAL A 189 -22.07 -1.06 11.82
N SER A 190 -21.11 -1.81 12.36
CA SER A 190 -19.78 -1.25 12.64
C SER A 190 -19.01 -0.94 11.36
N LEU A 191 -18.20 0.14 11.40
CA LEU A 191 -17.32 0.50 10.30
C LEU A 191 -16.31 -0.61 9.99
N ASP A 192 -15.78 -1.29 11.02
CA ASP A 192 -14.78 -2.34 10.86
C ASP A 192 -15.37 -3.55 10.10
N ALA A 193 -16.61 -3.92 10.39
CA ALA A 193 -17.34 -4.96 9.67
C ALA A 193 -17.47 -4.63 8.17
N VAL A 194 -17.90 -3.42 7.83
CA VAL A 194 -18.02 -2.95 6.44
C VAL A 194 -16.66 -2.90 5.74
N VAL A 195 -15.61 -2.44 6.44
CA VAL A 195 -14.25 -2.41 5.90
C VAL A 195 -13.75 -3.81 5.54
N LEU A 196 -13.99 -4.79 6.40
CA LEU A 196 -13.57 -6.17 6.17
C LEU A 196 -14.32 -6.81 5.00
N VAL A 197 -15.65 -6.68 4.95
CA VAL A 197 -16.48 -7.21 3.86
C VAL A 197 -16.06 -6.61 2.52
N ILE A 198 -15.95 -5.29 2.43
CA ILE A 198 -15.54 -4.61 1.19
C ILE A 198 -14.10 -4.99 0.80
N ARG A 199 -13.19 -5.12 1.77
CA ARG A 199 -11.81 -5.54 1.50
C ARG A 199 -11.76 -6.94 0.91
N GLN A 200 -12.49 -7.88 1.49
CA GLN A 200 -12.53 -9.26 1.02
C GLN A 200 -13.15 -9.35 -0.37
N TRP A 201 -14.29 -8.69 -0.59
CA TRP A 201 -14.90 -8.61 -1.91
C TRP A 201 -13.94 -8.01 -2.94
N ALA A 202 -13.30 -6.87 -2.63
CA ALA A 202 -12.32 -6.30 -3.53
C ALA A 202 -11.19 -7.29 -3.84
N GLN A 203 -10.65 -7.98 -2.83
CA GLN A 203 -9.63 -9.01 -3.04
C GLN A 203 -10.09 -10.14 -3.96
N SER A 204 -11.35 -10.59 -3.85
CA SER A 204 -11.90 -11.62 -4.74
C SER A 204 -12.00 -11.13 -6.19
N GLN A 205 -12.38 -9.87 -6.41
CA GLN A 205 -12.39 -9.26 -7.74
C GLN A 205 -10.97 -9.15 -8.34
N TYR A 206 -9.98 -8.76 -7.55
CA TYR A 206 -8.59 -8.69 -8.01
C TYR A 206 -8.02 -10.09 -8.32
N ALA A 207 -8.43 -11.12 -7.57
CA ALA A 207 -7.96 -12.50 -7.79
C ALA A 207 -8.43 -13.12 -9.10
N GLN A 208 -9.50 -12.59 -9.71
CA GLN A 208 -10.00 -13.03 -11.02
C GLN A 208 -9.14 -12.53 -12.20
N SER A 209 -8.30 -11.53 -11.98
CA SER A 209 -7.44 -10.96 -13.01
C SER A 209 -6.21 -11.83 -13.28
N PRO A 210 -5.74 -11.93 -14.54
CA PRO A 210 -4.42 -12.46 -14.85
C PRO A 210 -3.31 -11.73 -14.09
N THR A 211 -3.54 -10.45 -13.74
CA THR A 211 -2.60 -9.62 -12.99
C THR A 211 -3.26 -9.05 -11.73
N PRO A 212 -3.37 -9.84 -10.63
CA PRO A 212 -4.02 -9.39 -9.39
C PRO A 212 -3.33 -8.19 -8.72
N LYS A 213 -2.10 -7.88 -9.10
CA LYS A 213 -1.35 -6.72 -8.63
C LYS A 213 -0.75 -6.00 -9.84
N PRO A 214 -1.50 -5.10 -10.48
CA PRO A 214 -1.01 -4.37 -11.64
C PRO A 214 0.30 -3.64 -11.32
N THR A 215 1.29 -3.81 -12.18
CA THR A 215 2.56 -3.10 -12.10
C THR A 215 2.36 -1.63 -12.41
N ARG A 216 3.37 -0.80 -12.12
CA ARG A 216 3.31 0.62 -12.48
C ARG A 216 3.12 0.84 -13.98
N GLN A 217 3.78 0.04 -14.81
CA GLN A 217 3.63 0.09 -16.25
C GLN A 217 2.20 -0.28 -16.68
N GLN A 218 1.61 -1.30 -16.07
CA GLN A 218 0.22 -1.68 -16.33
C GLN A 218 -0.77 -0.58 -15.93
N LEU A 219 -0.58 0.05 -14.76
CA LEU A 219 -1.41 1.19 -14.35
C LEU A 219 -1.28 2.40 -15.29
N PHE A 220 -0.08 2.64 -15.81
CA PHE A 220 0.15 3.65 -16.85
C PHE A 220 -0.60 3.32 -18.14
N LEU A 221 -0.56 2.07 -18.60
CA LEU A 221 -1.31 1.63 -19.77
C LEU A 221 -2.83 1.77 -19.58
N ILE A 222 -3.36 1.49 -18.38
CA ILE A 222 -4.76 1.74 -18.06
C ILE A 222 -5.09 3.24 -18.12
N GLU A 223 -4.23 4.10 -17.57
CA GLU A 223 -4.42 5.56 -17.63
C GLU A 223 -4.38 6.09 -19.07
N LYS A 224 -3.44 5.59 -19.89
CA LYS A 224 -3.31 5.93 -21.32
C LYS A 224 -4.53 5.49 -22.12
N ALA A 225 -4.99 4.24 -21.92
CA ALA A 225 -6.20 3.74 -22.54
C ALA A 225 -7.43 4.56 -22.11
N PHE A 226 -7.58 4.84 -20.81
CA PHE A 226 -8.67 5.66 -20.30
C PHE A 226 -8.70 7.05 -20.91
N TYR A 227 -7.55 7.72 -21.02
CA TYR A 227 -7.46 9.01 -21.70
C TYR A 227 -7.90 8.91 -23.16
N ARG A 228 -7.39 7.93 -23.91
CA ARG A 228 -7.76 7.71 -25.32
C ARG A 228 -9.28 7.52 -25.47
N TYR A 229 -9.91 6.70 -24.64
CA TYR A 229 -11.36 6.52 -24.67
C TYR A 229 -12.11 7.81 -24.31
N LEU A 230 -11.61 8.59 -23.35
CA LEU A 230 -12.21 9.89 -23.01
C LEU A 230 -12.14 10.89 -24.16
N THR A 231 -11.10 10.88 -24.99
CA THR A 231 -10.90 11.89 -26.04
C THR A 231 -11.37 11.43 -27.41
N GLU A 232 -11.18 10.18 -27.75
CA GLU A 232 -11.38 9.61 -29.10
C GLU A 232 -12.46 8.52 -29.14
N GLY A 233 -12.78 7.93 -27.98
CA GLY A 233 -13.77 6.85 -27.87
C GLY A 233 -15.19 7.31 -28.19
N GLN A 234 -15.98 6.38 -28.70
CA GLN A 234 -17.42 6.54 -28.94
C GLN A 234 -18.26 5.80 -27.91
N GLU A 235 -17.63 4.97 -27.09
CA GLU A 235 -18.25 4.18 -26.05
C GLU A 235 -18.83 5.08 -24.96
N PRO A 236 -20.02 4.74 -24.42
CA PRO A 236 -20.56 5.38 -23.22
C PRO A 236 -19.56 5.36 -22.07
N TYR A 237 -19.56 6.40 -21.23
CA TYR A 237 -18.63 6.51 -20.11
C TYR A 237 -18.72 5.29 -19.16
N GLU A 238 -19.93 4.77 -18.99
CA GLU A 238 -20.26 3.61 -18.16
C GLU A 238 -19.63 2.30 -18.68
N GLU A 239 -19.38 2.21 -19.99
CA GLU A 239 -18.85 1.01 -20.67
C GLU A 239 -17.32 1.05 -20.86
N LEU A 240 -16.68 2.18 -20.53
CA LEU A 240 -15.23 2.33 -20.67
C LEU A 240 -14.43 1.28 -19.87
N PRO A 241 -14.79 0.91 -18.62
CA PRO A 241 -14.04 -0.10 -17.89
C PRO A 241 -13.99 -1.44 -18.62
N GLU A 242 -15.09 -1.87 -19.22
CA GLU A 242 -15.22 -3.08 -20.03
C GLU A 242 -14.39 -2.98 -21.31
N ALA A 243 -14.53 -1.89 -22.04
CA ALA A 243 -13.81 -1.65 -23.29
C ALA A 243 -12.29 -1.65 -23.06
N ILE A 244 -11.81 -0.92 -22.05
CA ILE A 244 -10.38 -0.87 -21.68
C ILE A 244 -9.86 -2.24 -21.22
N ALA A 245 -10.65 -2.97 -20.42
CA ALA A 245 -10.24 -4.29 -19.96
C ALA A 245 -10.10 -5.28 -21.13
N LYS A 246 -11.04 -5.23 -22.09
CA LYS A 246 -10.99 -6.03 -23.32
C LYS A 246 -9.77 -5.70 -24.17
N ASP A 247 -9.50 -4.41 -24.35
CA ASP A 247 -8.36 -3.92 -25.14
C ASP A 247 -7.00 -4.31 -24.55
N LEU A 248 -6.87 -4.23 -23.22
CA LEU A 248 -5.60 -4.50 -22.54
C LEU A 248 -5.38 -6.00 -22.27
N GLY A 249 -6.44 -6.79 -22.07
CA GLY A 249 -6.38 -8.24 -21.91
C GLY A 249 -5.71 -8.77 -20.62
N PHE A 250 -5.03 -7.92 -19.84
CA PHE A 250 -4.34 -8.32 -18.61
C PHE A 250 -5.03 -7.83 -17.32
N VAL A 251 -6.10 -7.04 -17.42
CA VAL A 251 -6.88 -6.52 -16.28
C VAL A 251 -8.37 -6.82 -16.42
N THR A 252 -9.08 -6.81 -15.30
CA THR A 252 -10.55 -6.89 -15.28
C THR A 252 -11.19 -5.50 -15.30
N PRO A 253 -12.47 -5.38 -15.71
CA PRO A 253 -13.20 -4.10 -15.67
C PRO A 253 -13.18 -3.47 -14.28
N TYR A 254 -13.30 -4.29 -13.23
CA TYR A 254 -13.19 -3.82 -11.85
C TYR A 254 -11.84 -3.16 -11.54
N GLN A 255 -10.72 -3.71 -12.03
CA GLN A 255 -9.40 -3.10 -11.80
C GLN A 255 -9.26 -1.76 -12.53
N VAL A 256 -9.81 -1.66 -13.74
CA VAL A 256 -9.86 -0.41 -14.50
C VAL A 256 -10.68 0.62 -13.73
N LEU A 257 -11.91 0.26 -13.35
CA LEU A 257 -12.81 1.11 -12.59
C LEU A 257 -12.19 1.59 -11.26
N ARG A 258 -11.51 0.69 -10.53
CA ARG A 258 -10.77 1.04 -9.31
C ARG A 258 -9.61 2.01 -9.57
N TRP A 259 -8.96 1.91 -10.72
CA TRP A 259 -7.89 2.84 -11.08
C TRP A 259 -8.44 4.20 -11.48
N ILE A 260 -9.52 4.24 -12.26
CA ILE A 260 -10.27 5.47 -12.58
C ILE A 260 -10.69 6.17 -11.28
N ASP A 261 -11.26 5.44 -10.31
CA ASP A 261 -11.61 6.00 -8.99
C ASP A 261 -10.40 6.61 -8.25
N VAL A 262 -9.19 6.09 -8.46
CA VAL A 262 -7.97 6.68 -7.88
C VAL A 262 -7.57 7.96 -8.60
N LEU A 263 -7.74 8.03 -9.93
CA LEU A 263 -7.47 9.25 -10.72
C LEU A 263 -8.39 10.41 -10.30
N TYR A 264 -9.61 10.09 -9.85
CA TYR A 264 -10.58 11.06 -9.32
C TYR A 264 -10.53 11.21 -7.78
N ASP A 265 -9.44 10.81 -7.11
CA ASP A 265 -9.32 10.98 -5.66
C ASP A 265 -8.88 12.39 -5.24
N ASN A 266 -9.86 13.25 -4.97
CA ASN A 266 -9.66 14.61 -4.47
C ASN A 266 -9.52 14.73 -2.94
N SER A 267 -9.60 13.62 -2.19
CA SER A 267 -9.64 13.63 -0.70
C SER A 267 -8.39 14.20 -0.01
N LYS A 268 -7.34 14.44 -0.79
CA LYS A 268 -6.03 14.92 -0.36
C LYS A 268 -5.78 16.38 -0.69
N PHE A 269 -6.70 17.06 -1.38
CA PHE A 269 -6.56 18.49 -1.62
C PHE A 269 -6.79 19.24 -0.32
N PRO A 270 -5.81 20.03 0.15
CA PRO A 270 -6.03 20.91 1.27
C PRO A 270 -6.97 22.05 0.84
N PRO A 271 -7.84 22.55 1.74
CA PRO A 271 -8.79 23.60 1.41
C PRO A 271 -8.11 24.92 1.01
N ASP A 272 -6.88 25.14 1.48
CA ASP A 272 -6.02 26.31 1.26
C ASP A 272 -4.96 26.06 0.17
N LEU A 273 -5.20 25.12 -0.76
CA LEU A 273 -4.26 24.89 -1.86
C LEU A 273 -4.20 26.14 -2.77
N PRO A 274 -3.02 26.77 -2.96
CA PRO A 274 -2.93 27.95 -3.82
C PRO A 274 -3.33 27.63 -5.26
N GLU A 275 -4.11 28.50 -5.87
CA GLU A 275 -4.51 28.37 -7.27
C GLU A 275 -3.31 28.46 -8.20
N THR A 276 -3.34 27.69 -9.28
CA THR A 276 -2.36 27.76 -10.36
C THR A 276 -2.80 28.79 -11.39
N THR A 277 -1.86 29.56 -11.95
CA THR A 277 -2.17 30.48 -13.05
C THR A 277 -2.60 29.73 -14.32
N ALA A 278 -3.21 30.43 -15.27
CA ALA A 278 -3.59 29.84 -16.56
C ALA A 278 -2.39 29.24 -17.32
N ASP A 279 -1.25 29.94 -17.31
CA ASP A 279 -0.01 29.46 -17.94
C ASP A 279 0.53 28.21 -17.26
N GLN A 280 0.52 28.18 -15.92
CA GLN A 280 0.92 26.99 -15.16
C GLN A 280 -0.01 25.81 -15.44
N ARG A 281 -1.33 26.06 -15.50
CA ARG A 281 -2.32 25.03 -15.85
C ARG A 281 -2.05 24.46 -17.25
N ALA A 282 -1.82 25.31 -18.24
CA ALA A 282 -1.52 24.89 -19.61
C ALA A 282 -0.22 24.09 -19.69
N ALA A 283 0.85 24.54 -19.01
CA ALA A 283 2.12 23.83 -18.96
C ALA A 283 2.00 22.45 -18.28
N ILE A 284 1.24 22.36 -17.19
CA ILE A 284 0.97 21.08 -16.51
C ILE A 284 0.23 20.10 -17.42
N ILE A 285 -0.79 20.59 -18.15
CA ILE A 285 -1.56 19.74 -19.08
C ILE A 285 -0.66 19.29 -20.23
N ALA A 286 0.14 20.19 -20.83
CA ALA A 286 1.08 19.83 -21.89
C ALA A 286 2.06 18.72 -21.46
N GLU A 287 2.63 18.85 -20.27
CA GLU A 287 3.52 17.82 -19.70
C GLU A 287 2.81 16.49 -19.38
N TYR A 288 1.53 16.54 -19.03
CA TYR A 288 0.72 15.34 -18.86
C TYR A 288 0.44 14.64 -20.19
N LEU A 289 0.15 15.40 -21.25
CA LEU A 289 -0.03 14.85 -22.59
C LEU A 289 1.28 14.24 -23.14
N ASP A 290 2.42 14.89 -22.91
CA ASP A 290 3.75 14.31 -23.19
C ASP A 290 4.01 13.03 -22.37
N TYR A 291 3.54 12.97 -21.13
CA TYR A 291 3.60 11.74 -20.34
C TYR A 291 2.75 10.61 -20.97
N LEU A 292 1.53 10.92 -21.43
CA LEU A 292 0.64 9.92 -22.01
C LEU A 292 1.10 9.45 -23.40
N SER A 293 1.84 10.27 -24.15
CA SER A 293 2.38 9.88 -25.46
C SER A 293 3.50 8.82 -25.36
N LYS A 294 4.22 8.76 -24.23
CA LYS A 294 5.35 7.85 -24.01
C LYS A 294 4.96 6.37 -23.96
N ASP A 295 5.96 5.51 -24.13
CA ASP A 295 5.83 4.05 -24.03
C ASP A 295 5.90 3.54 -22.60
N LEU A 296 6.62 4.27 -21.72
CA LEU A 296 6.87 3.86 -20.34
C LEU A 296 6.61 4.99 -19.34
N PRO A 297 6.14 4.67 -18.13
CA PRO A 297 5.98 5.68 -17.08
C PRO A 297 7.34 6.20 -16.59
N PRO A 298 7.42 7.43 -16.07
CA PRO A 298 8.66 7.98 -15.53
C PRO A 298 9.12 7.17 -14.30
N GLU A 299 10.42 7.11 -14.01
CA GLU A 299 10.91 6.42 -12.81
C GLU A 299 10.43 7.08 -11.52
N ARG A 300 10.33 8.41 -11.51
CA ARG A 300 9.85 9.22 -10.38
C ARG A 300 8.34 9.43 -10.46
N ALA A 301 7.70 9.78 -9.35
CA ALA A 301 6.26 9.97 -9.29
C ALA A 301 5.80 11.09 -10.24
N LEU A 302 4.77 10.85 -11.06
CA LEU A 302 4.28 11.74 -12.11
C LEU A 302 4.14 13.20 -11.64
N HIS A 303 3.38 13.42 -10.56
CA HIS A 303 3.14 14.76 -10.03
C HIS A 303 4.43 15.49 -9.61
N THR A 304 5.44 14.76 -9.13
CA THR A 304 6.74 15.34 -8.79
C THR A 304 7.52 15.68 -10.05
N THR A 305 7.54 14.79 -11.03
CA THR A 305 8.22 15.02 -12.31
C THR A 305 7.66 16.25 -13.04
N ILE A 306 6.33 16.38 -13.13
CA ILE A 306 5.70 17.53 -13.77
C ILE A 306 5.98 18.82 -12.99
N ALA A 307 5.86 18.79 -11.65
CA ALA A 307 6.12 19.97 -10.83
C ALA A 307 7.55 20.50 -10.98
N GLU A 308 8.54 19.61 -11.07
CA GLU A 308 9.94 19.98 -11.28
C GLU A 308 10.19 20.58 -12.67
N LYS A 309 9.52 20.06 -13.71
CA LYS A 309 9.65 20.57 -15.07
C LYS A 309 8.97 21.93 -15.28
N VAL A 310 7.73 22.08 -14.79
CA VAL A 310 6.97 23.33 -14.93
C VAL A 310 7.58 24.43 -14.07
N GLY A 311 8.09 24.09 -12.88
CA GLY A 311 8.62 25.07 -11.93
C GLY A 311 7.51 25.92 -11.30
N GLY A 312 7.77 26.47 -10.11
CA GLY A 312 6.83 27.36 -9.42
C GLY A 312 5.50 26.73 -8.99
N VAL A 313 5.34 25.41 -9.11
CA VAL A 313 4.14 24.66 -8.70
C VAL A 313 4.53 23.47 -7.82
N THR A 314 3.62 23.09 -6.93
CA THR A 314 3.80 21.92 -6.06
C THR A 314 3.18 20.66 -6.68
N PRO A 315 3.63 19.45 -6.30
CA PRO A 315 2.99 18.21 -6.75
C PRO A 315 1.50 18.10 -6.41
N ARG A 316 1.03 18.82 -5.38
CA ARG A 316 -0.40 18.87 -5.03
C ARG A 316 -1.19 19.74 -5.99
N GLN A 317 -0.63 20.88 -6.41
CA GLN A 317 -1.22 21.74 -7.44
C GLN A 317 -1.30 20.99 -8.77
N VAL A 318 -0.23 20.28 -9.16
CA VAL A 318 -0.27 19.39 -10.34
C VAL A 318 -1.40 18.37 -10.20
N HIS A 319 -1.51 17.68 -9.06
CA HIS A 319 -2.59 16.70 -8.86
C HIS A 319 -3.98 17.32 -8.98
N ARG A 320 -4.18 18.56 -8.49
CA ARG A 320 -5.44 19.29 -8.62
C ARG A 320 -5.75 19.62 -10.08
N VAL A 321 -4.80 20.20 -10.81
CA VAL A 321 -4.96 20.53 -12.22
C VAL A 321 -5.29 19.29 -13.05
N LEU A 322 -4.58 18.18 -12.83
CA LEU A 322 -4.87 16.93 -13.56
C LEU A 322 -6.22 16.30 -13.17
N TYR A 323 -6.66 16.49 -11.92
CA TYR A 323 -8.01 16.10 -11.51
C TYR A 323 -9.07 16.92 -12.25
N ASP A 324 -8.96 18.25 -12.22
CA ASP A 324 -9.92 19.16 -12.86
C ASP A 324 -9.96 18.92 -14.39
N TYR A 325 -8.79 18.75 -15.03
CA TYR A 325 -8.70 18.41 -16.45
C TYR A 325 -9.40 17.09 -16.79
N ARG A 326 -9.23 16.03 -15.99
CA ARG A 326 -9.95 14.76 -16.22
C ARG A 326 -11.45 14.90 -16.00
N VAL A 327 -11.88 15.73 -15.05
CA VAL A 327 -13.32 16.02 -14.83
C VAL A 327 -13.92 16.70 -16.05
N GLU A 328 -13.22 17.67 -16.64
CA GLU A 328 -13.63 18.32 -17.89
C GLU A 328 -13.77 17.30 -19.03
N LEU A 329 -12.78 16.43 -19.22
CA LEU A 329 -12.83 15.37 -20.24
C LEU A 329 -13.99 14.39 -20.01
N ARG A 330 -14.26 14.01 -18.75
CA ARG A 330 -15.42 13.17 -18.41
C ARG A 330 -16.73 13.83 -18.78
N GLN A 331 -16.89 15.12 -18.49
CA GLN A 331 -18.09 15.88 -18.84
C GLN A 331 -18.29 15.94 -20.35
N GLN A 332 -17.21 16.19 -21.11
CA GLN A 332 -17.25 16.17 -22.58
C GLN A 332 -17.63 14.78 -23.11
N CYS A 333 -17.06 13.71 -22.55
CA CYS A 333 -17.40 12.34 -22.90
C CYS A 333 -18.89 12.03 -22.66
N LEU A 334 -19.42 12.37 -21.48
CA LEU A 334 -20.84 12.20 -21.14
C LEU A 334 -21.76 13.00 -22.08
N GLN A 335 -21.38 14.22 -22.44
CA GLN A 335 -22.14 15.06 -23.37
C GLN A 335 -22.19 14.46 -24.78
N ARG A 336 -21.09 13.86 -25.27
CA ARG A 336 -21.09 13.20 -26.59
C ARG A 336 -22.05 12.02 -26.64
N THR A 337 -22.07 11.19 -25.59
CA THR A 337 -22.96 10.03 -25.51
C THR A 337 -24.44 10.42 -25.55
N LEU A 338 -24.81 11.58 -24.98
CA LEU A 338 -26.18 12.11 -25.02
C LEU A 338 -26.63 12.63 -26.38
N VAL A 339 -25.69 13.00 -27.26
CA VAL A 339 -26.00 13.51 -28.62
C VAL A 339 -26.13 12.37 -29.64
N THR A 340 -25.52 11.22 -29.34
CA THR A 340 -25.53 10.02 -30.21
C THR A 340 -26.62 9.00 -29.87
N ALA A 341 -27.28 9.13 -28.72
CA ALA A 341 -28.44 8.33 -28.30
C ALA A 341 -29.75 9.02 -28.69
#